data_AF-A0A1Y0VUD6-F1
#
_entry.id   AF-A0A1Y0VUD6-F1
#
_cell.length_a   1.000
_cell.length_b   1.000
_cell.length_c   1.000
_cell.angle_alpha   90.00
_cell.angle_beta   90.00
_cell.angle_gamma   90.00
#
_symmetry.space_group_name_H-M   'P 1'
#
loop_
_entity.id
_entity.type
_entity.pdbx_description
1 polymer ?
#
loop_
_entity_poly.entity_id
_entity_poly.type
_entity_poly.pdbx_seq_one_letter_code
_entity_poly.pdbx_strand_id
1 'polypeptide(L)' 'MNSLQITTITLANNDDLGNGSTERKIGYTGSFPDGTHTEGFILLSEEDFLKTNFSDLKNTIGNKLIENLGGQINGK' A
#
# COMPACT_ATOMS: atom_id res chain seq x y z
N MET A 1 3.72 16.82 -0.36
CA MET A 1 3.69 15.47 -0.96
C MET A 1 2.88 14.60 -0.04
N ASN A 2 1.82 13.90 -0.39
CA ASN A 2 1.05 13.75 -1.62
C ASN A 2 -0.41 13.67 -1.12
N SER A 3 -1.35 14.37 -1.74
CA SER A 3 -2.71 14.58 -1.21
C SER A 3 -3.61 13.34 -1.31
N LEU A 4 -3.00 12.17 -1.42
CA LEU A 4 -3.66 10.89 -1.52
C LEU A 4 -4.16 10.46 -0.15
N GLN A 5 -5.48 10.36 -0.02
CA GLN A 5 -6.12 9.76 1.15
C GLN A 5 -6.45 8.31 0.84
N ILE A 6 -5.82 7.37 1.55
CA ILE A 6 -6.19 5.96 1.49
C ILE A 6 -7.53 5.76 2.20
N THR A 7 -8.56 5.44 1.41
CA THR A 7 -9.95 5.31 1.84
C THR A 7 -10.29 3.87 2.22
N THR A 8 -9.73 2.89 1.51
CA THR A 8 -10.01 1.47 1.76
C THR A 8 -8.73 0.67 1.66
N ILE A 9 -8.61 -0.33 2.54
CA ILE A 9 -7.57 -1.35 2.48
C ILE A 9 -8.27 -2.70 2.44
N THR A 10 -7.87 -3.54 1.49
CA THR A 10 -8.34 -4.93 1.36
C THR A 10 -7.17 -5.86 1.58
N LEU A 11 -7.41 -6.94 2.33
CA LEU A 11 -6.42 -8.00 2.53
C LEU A 11 -6.82 -9.14 1.61
N ALA A 12 -6.00 -9.43 0.59
CA ALA A 12 -6.19 -10.62 -0.21
C ALA A 12 -5.74 -11.87 0.58
N ASN A 13 -6.24 -13.04 0.18
CA ASN A 13 -5.79 -14.29 0.80
C ASN A 13 -4.34 -14.56 0.38
N ASN A 14 -3.49 -15.05 1.28
CA ASN A 14 -2.11 -15.41 0.92
C ASN A 14 -2.07 -16.47 -0.20
N ASP A 15 -3.09 -17.33 -0.27
CA ASP A 15 -3.25 -18.34 -1.31
C ASP A 15 -3.36 -17.73 -2.73
N ASP A 16 -3.77 -16.46 -2.85
CA ASP A 16 -3.90 -15.76 -4.15
C ASP A 16 -2.53 -15.46 -4.80
N LEU A 17 -1.43 -15.60 -4.04
CA LEU A 17 -0.06 -15.43 -4.54
C LEU A 17 0.63 -16.77 -4.85
N GLY A 18 -0.05 -17.90 -4.62
CA GLY A 18 0.49 -19.25 -4.78
C GLY A 18 1.08 -19.82 -3.49
N ASN A 19 1.01 -21.16 -3.37
CA ASN A 19 1.50 -21.89 -2.19
C ASN A 19 2.98 -21.60 -1.94
N GLY A 20 3.30 -21.11 -0.73
CA GLY A 20 4.67 -20.83 -0.29
C GLY A 20 5.07 -19.36 -0.32
N SER A 21 4.16 -18.44 -0.71
CA SER A 21 4.42 -17.01 -0.59
C SER A 21 4.41 -16.58 0.88
N THR A 22 5.50 -15.96 1.35
CA THR A 22 5.59 -15.31 2.67
C THR A 22 5.15 -13.85 2.62
N GLU A 23 4.54 -13.43 1.52
CA GLU A 23 4.05 -12.08 1.30
C GLU A 23 2.53 -12.06 1.31
N ARG A 24 1.98 -10.97 1.83
CA ARG A 24 0.56 -10.66 1.82
C ARG A 24 0.30 -9.56 0.80
N LYS A 25 -0.69 -9.79 -0.07
CA LYS A 25 -1.17 -8.78 -1.00
C LYS A 25 -2.19 -7.89 -0.31
N ILE A 26 -1.86 -6.60 -0.25
CA ILE A 26 -2.64 -5.57 0.42
C ILE A 26 -3.14 -4.63 -0.65
N GLY A 27 -4.41 -4.78 -0.99
CA GLY A 27 -5.11 -3.89 -1.91
C GLY A 27 -5.43 -2.56 -1.23
N TYR A 28 -5.43 -1.48 -2.00
CA TYR A 28 -5.85 -0.18 -1.52
C TYR A 28 -6.65 0.56 -2.59
N THR A 29 -7.54 1.41 -2.12
CA THR A 29 -8.09 2.51 -2.91
C THR A 29 -7.74 3.82 -2.21
N GLY A 30 -7.36 4.80 -3.00
CA GLY A 30 -7.07 6.13 -2.52
C GLY A 30 -7.67 7.18 -3.44
N SER A 31 -7.89 8.36 -2.88
CA SER A 31 -8.45 9.50 -3.60
C SER A 31 -7.57 10.72 -3.42
N PHE A 32 -7.35 11.46 -4.50
CA PHE A 32 -6.74 12.78 -4.48
C PHE A 32 -7.82 13.86 -4.30
N PRO A 33 -7.48 15.09 -3.85
CA PRO A 33 -8.47 16.14 -3.60
C PRO A 33 -9.11 16.69 -4.88
N ASP A 34 -8.48 16.43 -6.04
CA ASP A 34 -9.02 16.75 -7.35
C ASP A 34 -10.12 15.75 -7.80
N GLY A 35 -10.44 14.76 -6.95
CA GLY A 35 -11.43 13.73 -7.22
C GLY A 35 -10.88 12.53 -8.01
N THR A 36 -9.58 12.52 -8.35
CA THR A 36 -8.96 11.37 -9.00
C THR A 36 -8.88 10.20 -8.02
N HIS A 37 -9.35 9.03 -8.44
CA HIS A 37 -9.22 7.79 -7.68
C HIS A 37 -8.06 6.97 -8.23
N THR A 38 -7.32 6.32 -7.33
CA THR A 38 -6.30 5.34 -7.66
C THR A 38 -6.57 4.07 -6.87
N GLU A 39 -6.38 2.95 -7.53
CA GLU A 39 -6.50 1.62 -6.93
C GLU A 39 -5.26 0.81 -7.28
N GLY A 40 -4.87 -0.07 -6.38
CA GLY A 40 -3.67 -0.87 -6.57
C GLY A 40 -3.47 -1.84 -5.43
N PHE A 41 -2.28 -2.44 -5.41
CA PHE A 41 -1.86 -3.30 -4.31
C PHE A 41 -0.39 -3.11 -4.02
N ILE A 42 -0.02 -3.40 -2.77
CA ILE A 42 1.37 -3.61 -2.37
C ILE A 42 1.54 -5.05 -1.93
N LEU A 43 2.76 -5.57 -2.10
CA LEU A 43 3.19 -6.79 -1.44
C LEU A 43 3.94 -6.38 -0.18
N LEU A 44 3.60 -7.01 0.94
CA LEU A 44 4.24 -6.82 2.22
C LEU A 44 4.58 -8.18 2.80
N SER A 45 5.76 -8.36 3.37
CA SER A 45 6.08 -9.62 4.04
C SER A 45 5.10 -9.87 5.20
N GLU A 46 4.80 -11.13 5.49
CA GLU A 46 3.88 -11.50 6.57
C GLU A 46 4.41 -11.04 7.93
N GLU A 47 5.73 -11.09 8.14
CA GLU A 47 6.37 -10.58 9.35
C GLU A 47 6.19 -9.07 9.51
N ASP A 48 6.38 -8.30 8.44
CA ASP A 48 6.18 -6.84 8.46
C ASP A 48 4.71 -6.51 8.65
N PHE A 49 3.80 -7.25 8.02
CA PHE A 49 2.37 -7.07 8.18
C PHE A 49 1.93 -7.25 9.65
N LEU A 50 2.39 -8.31 10.32
CA LEU A 50 2.04 -8.58 11.72
C LEU A 50 2.56 -7.51 12.69
N LYS A 51 3.62 -6.79 12.32
CA LYS A 51 4.20 -5.68 13.10
C LYS A 51 3.59 -4.32 12.76
N THR A 52 2.85 -4.22 11.66
CA THR A 52 2.32 -2.96 11.12
C THR A 52 0.90 -2.73 11.63
N ASN A 53 0.64 -1.59 12.28
CA ASN A 53 -0.73 -1.19 12.58
C ASN A 53 -1.38 -0.49 11.36
N PHE A 54 -2.69 -0.26 11.42
CA PHE A 54 -3.43 0.32 10.30
C PHE A 54 -2.91 1.70 9.84
N SER A 55 -2.41 2.53 10.77
CA SER A 55 -1.83 3.84 10.45
C SER A 55 -0.50 3.69 9.70
N ASP A 56 0.35 2.80 10.17
CA ASP A 56 1.64 2.49 9.54
C ASP A 56 1.46 1.84 8.16
N LEU A 57 0.37 1.09 7.98
CA LEU A 57 0.03 0.48 6.71
C LEU A 57 -0.33 1.52 5.65
N LYS A 58 -1.12 2.54 6.03
CA LYS A 58 -1.43 3.68 5.14
C LYS A 58 -0.17 4.42 4.72
N ASN A 59 0.75 4.66 5.67
CA ASN A 59 2.02 5.32 5.37
C ASN A 59 2.88 4.48 4.43
N THR A 60 2.97 3.16 4.67
CA THR A 60 3.70 2.22 3.80
C THR A 60 3.14 2.20 2.38
N ILE A 61 1.81 2.18 2.22
CA ILE A 61 1.14 2.26 0.92
C ILE A 61 1.46 3.59 0.22
N GLY A 62 1.30 4.72 0.93
CA GLY A 62 1.58 6.05 0.38
C GLY A 62 3.04 6.21 -0.07
N ASN A 63 3.97 5.67 0.72
CA ASN A 63 5.40 5.66 0.42
C ASN A 63 5.72 4.85 -0.84
N LYS A 64 5.26 3.59 -0.91
CA LYS A 64 5.47 2.73 -2.10
C LYS A 64 4.85 3.33 -3.37
N LEU A 65 3.73 4.02 -3.25
CA LEU A 65 3.09 4.74 -4.36
C LEU A 65 3.95 5.89 -4.88
N ILE A 66 4.50 6.70 -3.97
CA ILE A 66 5.40 7.81 -4.32
C ILE A 66 6.62 7.24 -5.06
N GLU A 67 7.25 6.19 -4.54
CA GLU A 67 8.41 5.54 -5.17
C GLU A 67 8.07 4.96 -6.55
N ASN A 68 6.95 4.23 -6.68
CA ASN A 68 6.54 3.61 -7.95
C ASN A 68 6.21 4.63 -9.04
N LEU A 69 5.74 5.82 -8.67
CA LEU A 69 5.49 6.92 -9.60
C LEU A 69 6.75 7.77 -9.88
N GLY A 70 7.92 7.32 -9.42
CA GLY A 70 9.20 8.02 -9.60
C GLY A 70 9.38 9.24 -8.68
N GLY A 71 8.55 9.37 -7.66
CA GLY A 71 8.67 10.38 -6.62
C GLY A 71 9.68 9.97 -5.54
N GLN A 72 10.30 10.96 -4.92
CA GLN A 72 11.25 10.75 -3.83
C GLN A 72 10.57 10.97 -2.48
N ILE A 73 10.68 9.99 -1.59
CA ILE A 73 10.33 10.19 -0.18
C ILE A 73 11.47 10.98 0.46
N ASN A 74 11.17 12.19 0.95
CA ASN A 74 12.11 13.13 1.59
C ASN A 74 13.09 13.90 0.67
N GLY A 75 12.85 13.98 -0.64
CA GLY A 75 13.57 14.92 -1.52
C GLY A 75 15.09 14.74 -1.59
N LYS A 76 15.57 13.49 -1.47
CA LYS A 76 16.94 13.10 -1.79
C LYS A 76 16.94 12.17 -2.98
#